data_AF-A0A954UGI0-F1
#
_entry.id   AF-A0A954UGI0-F1
#
_cell.length_a   1.000
_cell.length_b   1.000
_cell.length_c   1.000
_cell.angle_alpha   90.00
_cell.angle_beta   90.00
_cell.angle_gamma   90.00
#
_symmetry.space_group_name_H-M   'P 1'
#
loop_
_entity.id
_entity.type
_entity.pdbx_description
1 polymer ?
#
loop_
_entity_poly.entity_id
_entity_poly.type
_entity_poly.pdbx_seq_one_letter_code
_entity_poly.pdbx_strand_id
1 'polypeptide(L)'
;MNRDPDDSPIGVLTSGGLDSCILVGHLLATGHAVQPFYVRAGLAWEGAEFAAVGRYLEAIASPRLKPLVTLQLPVDDLYDGDHWSLSGRGVPDAKTPDEAVFLPVRNALLIL
;
A
#
# COMPACT_ATOMS: atom_id res chain seq x y z
N MET A 1 -31.80 4.72 -0.97
CA MET A 1 -31.08 5.95 -1.39
C MET A 1 -30.05 5.50 -2.42
N ASN A 2 -30.40 5.61 -3.70
CA ASN A 2 -29.57 5.16 -4.81
C ASN A 2 -28.49 6.23 -5.01
N ARG A 3 -27.20 5.90 -4.82
CA ARG A 3 -26.13 6.81 -5.20
C ARG A 3 -25.99 6.77 -6.71
N ASP A 4 -25.93 7.93 -7.36
CA ASP A 4 -25.43 7.98 -8.72
C ASP A 4 -24.02 7.36 -8.73
N PRO A 5 -23.73 6.40 -9.62
CA PRO A 5 -22.43 5.74 -9.68
C PRO A 5 -21.27 6.74 -9.90
N ASP A 6 -21.57 7.92 -10.44
CA ASP A 6 -20.62 9.00 -10.71
C ASP A 6 -20.15 9.77 -9.45
N ASP A 7 -20.82 9.60 -8.31
CA ASP A 7 -20.49 10.27 -7.04
C ASP A 7 -19.76 9.35 -6.04
N SER A 8 -19.44 8.12 -6.45
CA SER A 8 -18.68 7.19 -5.62
C SER A 8 -17.18 7.45 -5.72
N PRO A 9 -16.45 7.51 -4.58
CA PRO A 9 -15.01 7.74 -4.60
C PRO A 9 -14.27 6.59 -5.30
N ILE A 10 -13.22 6.92 -6.03
CA ILE A 10 -12.32 5.94 -6.65
C ILE A 10 -11.42 5.36 -5.55
N GLY A 11 -11.48 4.04 -5.38
CA GLY A 11 -10.59 3.32 -4.48
C GLY A 11 -9.20 3.17 -5.08
N VAL A 12 -8.15 3.47 -4.32
CA VAL A 12 -6.76 3.29 -4.74
C VAL A 12 -6.00 2.48 -3.71
N LEU A 13 -5.35 1.39 -4.15
CA LEU A 13 -4.35 0.70 -3.35
C LEU A 13 -3.08 1.57 -3.29
N THR A 14 -2.91 2.26 -2.17
CA THR A 14 -1.85 3.27 -1.96
C THR A 14 -0.70 2.63 -1.18
N SER A 15 0.27 2.03 -1.88
CA SER A 15 1.44 1.42 -1.25
C SER A 15 2.49 2.42 -0.76
N GLY A 16 2.45 3.66 -1.24
CA GLY A 16 3.51 4.65 -0.99
C GLY A 16 4.60 4.66 -2.07
N GLY A 17 4.54 3.71 -3.02
CA GLY A 17 5.35 3.76 -4.24
C GLY A 17 4.93 4.91 -5.15
N LEU A 18 5.87 5.37 -5.99
CA LEU A 18 5.73 6.53 -6.86
C LEU A 18 4.43 6.49 -7.68
N ASP A 19 4.13 5.38 -8.32
CA ASP A 19 2.95 5.23 -9.19
C ASP A 19 1.65 5.40 -8.42
N SER A 20 1.53 4.75 -7.25
CA SER A 20 0.33 4.84 -6.42
C SER A 20 0.10 6.26 -5.89
N CYS A 21 1.17 6.97 -5.52
CA CYS A 21 1.12 8.36 -5.10
C CYS A 21 0.71 9.26 -6.27
N ILE A 22 1.37 9.15 -7.42
CA ILE A 22 1.03 9.92 -8.63
C ILE A 22 -0.44 9.70 -9.00
N LEU A 23 -0.94 8.47 -8.95
CA LEU A 23 -2.33 8.15 -9.27
C LEU A 23 -3.30 8.86 -8.32
N VAL A 24 -3.07 8.85 -7.01
CA VAL A 24 -3.90 9.59 -6.04
C VAL A 24 -3.90 11.08 -6.37
N GLY A 25 -2.71 11.69 -6.53
CA GLY A 25 -2.60 13.11 -6.86
C GLY A 25 -3.29 13.47 -8.18
N HIS A 26 -3.12 12.63 -9.21
CA HIS A 26 -3.74 12.81 -10.51
C HIS A 26 -5.27 12.79 -10.43
N LEU A 27 -5.86 11.79 -9.78
CA LEU A 27 -7.31 11.66 -9.63
C LEU A 27 -7.92 12.86 -8.86
N LEU A 28 -7.25 13.33 -7.81
CA LEU A 28 -7.68 14.52 -7.09
C LEU A 28 -7.62 15.79 -7.96
N ALA A 29 -6.56 15.91 -8.78
CA ALA A 29 -6.38 17.03 -9.70
C ALA A 29 -7.40 17.05 -10.83
N THR A 30 -7.85 15.89 -11.31
CA THR A 30 -8.87 15.75 -12.37
C THR A 30 -10.30 15.79 -11.85
N GLY A 31 -10.48 15.85 -10.54
CA GLY A 31 -11.75 16.22 -9.93
C GLY A 31 -12.44 15.11 -9.12
N HIS A 32 -11.86 13.92 -9.06
CA HIS A 32 -12.46 12.77 -8.40
C HIS A 32 -12.25 12.79 -6.88
N ALA A 33 -13.21 12.22 -6.16
CA ALA A 33 -13.00 11.80 -4.77
C ALA A 33 -12.18 10.52 -4.73
N VAL A 34 -11.22 10.41 -3.81
CA VAL A 34 -10.31 9.26 -3.70
C VAL A 34 -10.40 8.65 -2.31
N GLN A 35 -10.57 7.33 -2.26
CA GLN A 35 -10.47 6.51 -1.05
C GLN A 35 -9.15 5.72 -1.09
N PRO A 36 -8.11 6.15 -0.37
CA PRO A 36 -6.86 5.41 -0.31
C PRO A 36 -6.97 4.20 0.63
N PHE A 37 -6.34 3.10 0.23
CA PHE A 37 -6.25 1.84 0.96
C PHE A 37 -4.78 1.41 1.09
N TYR A 38 -4.29 1.26 2.31
CA TYR A 38 -2.98 0.65 2.59
C TYR A 38 -3.17 -0.78 3.08
N VAL A 39 -2.45 -1.74 2.49
CA VAL A 39 -2.50 -3.15 2.89
C VAL A 39 -1.28 -3.45 3.76
N ARG A 40 -1.51 -3.93 4.97
CA ARG A 40 -0.46 -4.34 5.92
C ARG A 40 -0.32 -5.85 5.91
N ALA A 41 0.82 -6.33 5.42
CA ALA A 41 1.20 -7.73 5.43
C ALA A 41 2.10 -8.10 6.61
N GLY A 42 2.52 -7.12 7.43
CA GLY A 42 3.37 -7.36 8.60
C GLY A 42 4.85 -7.40 8.27
N LEU A 43 5.26 -6.83 7.14
CA LEU A 43 6.66 -6.82 6.71
C LEU A 43 7.49 -5.79 7.49
N ALA A 44 8.77 -6.08 7.69
CA ALA A 44 9.66 -5.34 8.57
C ALA A 44 9.79 -3.84 8.24
N TRP A 45 9.61 -3.47 6.97
CA TRP A 45 9.71 -2.08 6.51
C TRP A 45 8.38 -1.31 6.51
N GLU A 46 7.24 -1.98 6.71
CA GLU A 46 5.91 -1.36 6.56
C GLU A 46 5.68 -0.20 7.54
N GLY A 47 6.34 -0.20 8.70
CA GLY A 47 6.26 0.93 9.62
C GLY A 47 6.77 2.24 9.00
N ALA A 48 7.89 2.18 8.27
CA ALA A 48 8.45 3.34 7.59
C ALA A 48 7.61 3.73 6.35
N GLU A 49 7.14 2.73 5.61
CA GLU A 49 6.27 2.93 4.44
C GLU A 49 4.93 3.58 4.83
N PHE A 50 4.24 3.05 5.85
CA PHE A 50 2.99 3.60 6.35
C PHE A 50 3.15 5.05 6.83
N ALA A 51 4.23 5.34 7.55
CA ALA A 51 4.52 6.71 7.99
C ALA A 51 4.78 7.66 6.80
N ALA A 52 5.44 7.18 5.74
CA ALA A 52 5.66 7.96 4.52
C ALA A 52 4.35 8.22 3.76
N VAL A 53 3.48 7.20 3.64
CA VAL A 53 2.14 7.35 3.05
C VAL A 53 1.31 8.38 3.81
N GLY A 54 1.31 8.32 5.15
CA GLY A 54 0.60 9.30 5.99
C GLY A 54 1.05 10.74 5.70
N ARG A 55 2.36 11.00 5.74
CA ARG A 55 2.92 12.33 5.43
C ARG A 55 2.58 12.80 4.01
N TYR A 56 2.61 11.89 3.05
CA TYR A 56 2.25 12.21 1.66
C TYR A 56 0.78 12.63 1.55
N LEU A 57 -0.14 11.83 2.10
CA LEU A 57 -1.58 12.10 2.05
C LEU A 57 -1.96 13.40 2.79
N GLU A 58 -1.28 13.70 3.91
CA GLU A 58 -1.40 14.98 4.61
C GLU A 58 -0.97 16.15 3.72
N ALA A 59 0.15 16.01 3.00
CA ALA A 59 0.68 17.07 2.15
C ALA A 59 -0.22 17.38 0.93
N ILE A 60 -1.03 16.42 0.48
CA ILE A 60 -1.98 16.58 -0.64
C ILE A 60 -3.44 16.64 -0.18
N ALA A 61 -3.68 16.90 1.10
CA ALA A 61 -5.01 16.89 1.69
C ALA A 61 -5.97 17.83 0.95
N SER A 62 -7.18 17.34 0.69
CA SER A 62 -8.25 18.11 0.07
C SER A 62 -9.62 17.56 0.51
N PRO A 63 -10.73 18.29 0.32
CA PRO A 63 -12.07 17.80 0.64
C PRO A 63 -12.47 16.51 -0.10
N ARG A 64 -11.78 16.20 -1.21
CA ARG A 64 -12.01 15.03 -2.05
C ARG A 64 -11.15 13.83 -1.64
N LEU A 65 -10.13 14.02 -0.81
CA LEU A 65 -9.34 12.93 -0.26
C LEU A 65 -10.02 12.38 1.01
N LYS A 66 -10.41 11.10 0.97
CA LYS A 66 -10.98 10.42 2.13
C LYS A 66 -9.89 9.91 3.08
N PRO A 67 -10.21 9.66 4.36
CA PRO A 67 -9.25 9.11 5.32
C PRO A 67 -8.64 7.79 4.83
N LEU A 68 -7.36 7.56 5.12
CA LEU A 68 -6.67 6.31 4.80
C LEU A 68 -7.34 5.12 5.48
N VAL A 69 -7.78 4.14 4.69
CA VAL A 69 -8.24 2.85 5.19
C VAL A 69 -7.04 1.91 5.23
N THR A 70 -6.88 1.21 6.35
CA THR A 70 -5.85 0.20 6.53
C THR A 70 -6.50 -1.18 6.51
N LEU A 71 -6.07 -2.04 5.59
CA LEU A 71 -6.48 -3.43 5.50
C LEU A 71 -5.37 -4.30 6.08
N GLN A 72 -5.74 -5.21 6.98
CA GLN A 72 -4.79 -6.15 7.58
C GLN A 72 -4.85 -7.46 6.82
N LEU A 73 -3.71 -7.91 6.32
CA LEU A 73 -3.56 -9.17 5.59
C LEU A 73 -2.20 -9.79 5.94
N PRO A 74 -1.97 -10.13 7.22
CA PRO A 74 -0.68 -10.65 7.68
C PRO A 74 -0.34 -11.96 6.95
N VAL A 75 0.96 -12.18 6.72
CA VAL A 75 1.49 -13.36 6.00
C VAL A 75 2.41 -14.21 6.88
N ASP A 76 2.39 -13.99 8.19
CA ASP A 76 3.21 -14.69 9.17
C ASP A 76 2.87 -16.17 9.33
N ASP A 77 1.66 -16.57 8.96
CA ASP A 77 1.24 -17.97 8.85
C ASP A 77 1.65 -18.64 7.52
N LEU A 78 2.04 -17.85 6.51
CA LEU A 78 2.49 -18.32 5.21
C LEU A 78 4.02 -18.41 5.11
N TYR A 79 4.74 -17.58 5.87
CA TYR A 79 6.20 -17.51 5.83
C TYR A 79 6.80 -18.20 7.05
N ASP A 80 8.06 -18.63 6.91
CA ASP A 80 8.88 -18.91 8.08
C ASP A 80 9.06 -17.61 8.89
N GLY A 81 8.86 -17.63 10.20
CA GLY A 81 8.99 -16.45 11.06
C GLY A 81 10.39 -15.84 11.05
N ASP A 82 11.41 -16.60 10.65
CA ASP A 82 12.78 -16.09 10.44
C ASP A 82 13.00 -15.44 9.08
N HIS A 83 12.04 -15.52 8.15
CA HIS A 83 12.14 -14.93 6.81
C HIS A 83 12.50 -13.44 6.91
N TRP A 84 13.48 -13.01 6.13
CA TRP A 84 14.08 -11.68 6.22
C TRP A 84 13.06 -10.54 6.11
N SER A 85 11.96 -10.78 5.38
CA SER A 85 10.90 -9.80 5.19
C SER A 85 10.01 -9.59 6.41
N LEU A 86 9.97 -10.55 7.34
CA LEU A 86 9.28 -10.43 8.63
C LEU A 86 10.26 -10.04 9.73
N SER A 87 11.42 -10.71 9.77
CA SER A 87 12.39 -10.58 10.86
C SER A 87 13.29 -9.35 10.73
N GLY A 88 13.46 -8.81 9.52
CA GLY A 88 14.43 -7.77 9.20
C GLY A 88 15.90 -8.24 9.29
N ARG A 89 16.16 -9.53 9.50
CA ARG A 89 17.50 -10.11 9.58
C ARG A 89 17.91 -10.69 8.22
N GLY A 90 19.17 -10.50 7.83
CA GLY A 90 19.70 -11.08 6.58
C GLY A 90 18.99 -10.56 5.33
N VAL A 91 18.54 -9.30 5.34
CA VAL A 91 17.86 -8.67 4.19
C VAL A 91 18.80 -8.69 2.98
N PRO A 92 18.34 -9.20 1.82
CA PRO A 92 19.12 -9.20 0.57
C PRO A 92 19.60 -7.80 0.21
N ASP A 93 20.83 -7.72 -0.30
CA ASP A 93 21.42 -6.48 -0.78
C ASP A 93 21.33 -6.37 -2.31
N ALA A 94 21.79 -5.23 -2.84
CA ALA A 94 21.79 -4.95 -4.27
C ALA A 94 22.70 -5.88 -5.12
N LYS A 95 23.53 -6.72 -4.49
CA LYS A 95 24.40 -7.69 -5.17
C LYS A 95 23.83 -9.12 -5.12
N THR A 96 22.77 -9.32 -4.35
CA THR A 96 22.12 -10.62 -4.20
C THR A 96 21.29 -10.91 -5.46
N PRO A 97 21.15 -12.18 -5.90
CA PRO A 97 20.29 -12.52 -7.04
C PRO A 97 18.84 -12.06 -6.85
N ASP A 98 18.15 -11.74 -7.94
CA ASP A 98 16.77 -11.23 -7.93
C ASP A 98 15.80 -12.20 -7.24
N GLU A 99 16.06 -13.51 -7.30
CA GLU A 99 15.22 -14.51 -6.64
C GLU A 99 15.26 -14.40 -5.11
N ALA A 100 16.33 -13.82 -4.54
CA ALA A 100 16.46 -13.67 -3.08
C ALA A 100 15.50 -12.64 -2.48
N VAL A 101 15.00 -11.70 -3.29
CA VAL A 101 13.99 -10.71 -2.86
C VAL A 101 12.55 -11.20 -3.09
N PHE A 102 12.37 -12.45 -3.50
CA PHE A 102 11.04 -13.01 -3.74
C PHE A 102 10.20 -13.05 -2.46
N LEU A 103 8.95 -12.59 -2.56
CA LEU A 103 7.94 -12.63 -1.50
C LEU A 103 6.83 -13.60 -1.91
N PRO A 104 6.79 -14.82 -1.33
CA PRO A 104 5.79 -15.82 -1.70
C PRO A 104 4.36 -15.29 -1.52
N VAL A 105 3.44 -15.59 -2.44
CA VAL A 105 1.98 -15.34 -2.28
C VAL A 105 1.54 -13.86 -2.21
N ARG A 106 2.44 -12.91 -1.91
CA ARG A 106 2.13 -11.47 -1.71
C ARG A 106 1.35 -10.85 -2.86
N ASN A 107 1.73 -11.11 -4.10
CA ASN A 107 1.01 -10.54 -5.25
C ASN A 107 -0.34 -11.21 -5.49
N ALA A 108 -0.48 -12.50 -5.19
CA ALA A 108 -1.76 -13.20 -5.29
C ALA A 108 -2.77 -12.62 -4.30
N LEU A 109 -2.33 -12.27 -3.09
CA LEU A 109 -3.16 -11.63 -2.07
C LEU A 109 -3.72 -10.25 -2.46
N LEU A 110 -3.17 -9.60 -3.49
CA LEU A 110 -3.64 -8.28 -3.95
C LEU A 110 -4.66 -8.33 -5.09
N ILE A 111 -4.90 -9.51 -5.67
CA ILE A 111 -5.76 -9.69 -6.85
C ILE A 111 -6.96 -10.62 -6.59
N LEU A 112 -7.05 -11.20 -5.39
CA LEU A 112 -8.15 -12.05 -4.92
C LEU A 112 -9.25 -11.19 -4.29
#